data_AF-A0A485LDN3-F1
#
_entry.id   AF-A0A485LDN3-F1
#
_cell.length_a   1.000
_cell.length_b   1.000
_cell.length_c   1.000
_cell.angle_alpha   90.00
_cell.angle_beta   90.00
_cell.angle_gamma   90.00
#
_symmetry.space_group_name_H-M   'P 1'
#
loop_
_entity.id
_entity.type
_entity.pdbx_description
1 polymer ?
#
loop_
_entity_poly.entity_id
_entity_poly.type
_entity_poly.pdbx_seq_one_letter_code
_entity_poly.pdbx_strand_id
1 'polypeptide(L)'
;MQHAADILKVATSTLDALFLLDQVNKNQLVTWRDFSFHMFQCGVPMLDRVFATFSCLLQDGPPRQALQQHCLSHATAHCQFDIVHCLVRDMDVGIVRRVFAEESQNSRRAMERAFRQRKVAAIELLQVYGVPVADEHFKKALYHGLWVSKLAQWLQDKPRDKNDWFAWLAYRQGGRVVVMGELLVFIARTEKGLGEFTQLYSTWVTLVDNATVKNRVCCQCSGLLVKMAQAPSRQYFRAPKRTTPSWSMMTQTSESVAMTV
;
A
#
# COMPACT_ATOMS: atom_id res chain seq x y z
N MET A 1 5.80 -27.46 17.29
CA MET A 1 5.96 -25.98 17.18
C MET A 1 7.15 -25.47 17.98
N GLN A 2 7.32 -25.80 19.28
CA GLN A 2 8.46 -25.36 20.10
C GLN A 2 9.83 -25.65 19.45
N HIS A 3 10.01 -26.86 18.91
CA HIS A 3 11.28 -27.27 18.30
C HIS A 3 11.70 -26.47 17.04
N ALA A 4 10.75 -26.10 16.18
CA ALA A 4 11.04 -25.31 14.98
C ALA A 4 11.40 -23.86 15.36
N ALA A 5 10.70 -23.30 16.35
CA ALA A 5 11.02 -21.99 16.91
C ALA A 5 12.41 -21.98 17.57
N ASP A 6 12.79 -23.05 18.27
CA ASP A 6 14.11 -23.16 18.91
C ASP A 6 15.24 -23.34 17.89
N ILE A 7 15.04 -24.14 16.83
CA ILE A 7 15.99 -24.28 15.70
C ILE A 7 16.20 -22.92 15.01
N LEU A 8 15.12 -22.14 14.82
CA LEU A 8 15.19 -20.83 14.19
C LEU A 8 15.75 -19.74 15.09
N LYS A 9 15.51 -19.83 16.41
CA LYS A 9 16.11 -18.92 17.38
C LYS A 9 17.63 -19.10 17.42
N VAL A 10 18.10 -20.34 17.36
CA VAL A 10 19.52 -20.69 17.18
C VAL A 10 20.02 -20.23 15.79
N ALA A 11 19.21 -20.39 14.74
CA ALA A 11 19.55 -19.94 13.40
C ALA A 11 19.69 -18.40 13.26
N THR A 12 18.90 -17.65 14.02
CA THR A 12 19.00 -16.18 14.02
C THR A 12 20.19 -15.65 14.84
N SER A 13 20.76 -16.46 15.74
CA SER A 13 21.86 -16.04 16.63
C SER A 13 23.26 -16.44 16.14
N THR A 14 23.40 -17.41 15.23
CA THR A 14 24.71 -17.93 14.82
C THR A 14 24.73 -18.49 13.38
N LEU A 15 25.93 -18.49 12.79
CA LEU A 15 26.29 -19.18 11.53
C LEU A 15 25.91 -20.70 11.50
N ASP A 16 25.50 -21.29 12.63
CA ASP A 16 25.04 -22.68 12.78
C ASP A 16 23.59 -22.93 12.32
N ALA A 17 22.85 -21.88 11.94
CA ALA A 17 21.56 -21.96 11.25
C ALA A 17 21.53 -22.99 10.10
N LEU A 18 22.62 -22.98 9.34
CA LEU A 18 22.77 -23.70 8.09
C LEU A 18 23.03 -25.19 8.33
N PHE A 19 23.71 -25.53 9.43
CA PHE A 19 23.98 -26.92 9.82
C PHE A 19 22.72 -27.64 10.31
N LEU A 20 21.90 -26.96 11.12
CA LEU A 20 20.63 -27.52 11.61
C LEU A 20 19.64 -27.74 10.46
N LEU A 21 19.64 -26.83 9.48
CA LEU A 21 18.77 -26.89 8.33
C LEU A 21 19.13 -28.03 7.35
N ASP A 22 20.42 -28.31 7.14
CA ASP A 22 20.87 -29.45 6.31
C ASP A 22 20.55 -30.80 6.97
N GLN A 23 20.67 -30.90 8.29
CA GLN A 23 20.30 -32.10 9.07
C GLN A 23 18.78 -32.35 9.10
N VAL A 24 17.98 -31.29 9.15
CA VAL A 24 16.51 -31.36 9.13
C VAL A 24 15.99 -31.87 7.77
N ASN A 25 16.66 -31.53 6.67
CA ASN A 25 16.31 -31.99 5.32
C ASN A 25 16.44 -33.53 5.17
N LYS A 26 17.37 -34.16 5.91
CA LYS A 26 17.53 -35.62 5.90
C LYS A 26 16.44 -36.37 6.68
N ASN A 27 15.77 -35.70 7.62
CA ASN A 27 14.86 -36.36 8.59
C ASN A 27 13.39 -35.89 8.52
N GLN A 28 12.97 -35.17 7.47
CA GLN A 28 11.56 -34.76 7.20
C GLN A 28 10.84 -33.92 8.28
N LEU A 29 11.50 -33.44 9.34
CA LEU A 29 10.81 -32.88 10.51
C LEU A 29 10.31 -31.43 10.37
N VAL A 30 10.76 -30.66 9.38
CA VAL A 30 10.32 -29.26 9.16
C VAL A 30 9.61 -29.15 7.82
N THR A 31 8.35 -28.76 7.87
CA THR A 31 7.58 -28.49 6.66
C THR A 31 8.04 -27.17 6.05
N TRP A 32 7.99 -27.04 4.72
CA TRP A 32 8.29 -25.77 4.04
C TRP A 32 7.47 -24.59 4.56
N ARG A 33 6.31 -24.87 5.17
CA ARG A 33 5.41 -23.90 5.78
C ARG A 33 5.97 -23.28 7.07
N ASP A 34 6.59 -24.09 7.92
CA ASP A 34 7.23 -23.58 9.13
C ASP A 34 8.45 -22.75 8.75
N PHE A 35 9.22 -23.25 7.78
CA PHE A 35 10.42 -22.58 7.29
C PHE A 35 10.11 -21.22 6.66
N SER A 36 9.08 -21.14 5.81
CA SER A 36 8.68 -19.90 5.16
C SER A 36 8.34 -18.82 6.19
N PHE A 37 7.51 -19.13 7.18
CA PHE A 37 7.05 -18.18 8.20
C PHE A 37 8.21 -17.42 8.87
N HIS A 38 9.30 -18.13 9.18
CA HIS A 38 10.44 -17.53 9.83
C HIS A 38 11.42 -16.82 8.89
N MET A 39 11.58 -17.28 7.65
CA MET A 39 12.38 -16.56 6.64
C MET A 39 11.88 -15.12 6.46
N PHE A 40 10.56 -14.92 6.54
CA PHE A 40 9.94 -13.61 6.38
C PHE A 40 10.16 -12.64 7.53
N GLN A 41 10.60 -13.11 8.69
CA GLN A 41 11.01 -12.25 9.80
C GLN A 41 12.44 -11.70 9.60
N CYS A 42 13.24 -12.34 8.75
CA CYS A 42 14.67 -12.04 8.58
C CYS A 42 14.99 -11.21 7.32
N GLY A 43 14.02 -10.99 6.43
CA GLY A 43 14.17 -10.14 5.23
C GLY A 43 14.89 -10.80 4.05
N VAL A 44 15.17 -9.99 3.02
CA VAL A 44 15.79 -10.43 1.74
C VAL A 44 17.15 -11.12 1.92
N PRO A 45 18.10 -10.62 2.74
CA PRO A 45 19.43 -11.24 2.86
C PRO A 45 19.39 -12.69 3.37
N MET A 46 18.42 -13.01 4.25
CA MET A 46 18.26 -14.38 4.74
C MET A 46 17.72 -15.29 3.64
N LEU A 47 16.78 -14.81 2.83
CA LEU A 47 16.24 -15.56 1.70
C LEU A 47 17.36 -15.93 0.72
N ASP A 48 18.21 -14.97 0.35
CA ASP A 48 19.36 -15.19 -0.54
C ASP A 48 20.32 -16.23 0.05
N ARG A 49 20.61 -16.11 1.36
CA ARG A 49 21.50 -17.05 2.06
C ARG A 49 20.94 -18.46 2.06
N VAL A 50 19.63 -18.62 2.24
CA VAL A 50 18.95 -19.91 2.16
C VAL A 50 19.11 -20.49 0.76
N PHE A 51 18.72 -19.78 -0.29
CA PHE A 51 18.86 -20.30 -1.67
C PHE A 51 20.31 -20.59 -2.06
N ALA A 52 21.29 -19.88 -1.49
CA ALA A 52 22.71 -20.10 -1.73
C ALA A 52 23.32 -21.26 -0.90
N THR A 53 22.68 -21.69 0.19
CA THR A 53 23.29 -22.69 1.08
C THR A 53 22.81 -24.12 0.80
N PHE A 54 21.52 -24.31 0.56
CA PHE A 54 20.99 -25.66 0.40
C PHE A 54 21.27 -26.19 -1.00
N SER A 55 22.02 -27.28 -1.08
CA SER A 55 22.38 -27.93 -2.34
C SER A 55 21.18 -28.30 -3.20
N CYS A 56 20.07 -28.75 -2.59
CA CYS A 56 18.83 -29.07 -3.31
C CYS A 56 18.10 -27.83 -3.87
N LEU A 57 18.44 -26.63 -3.40
CA LEU A 57 17.91 -25.36 -3.88
C LEU A 57 18.90 -24.65 -4.82
N LEU A 58 20.17 -25.06 -4.89
CA LEU A 58 21.16 -24.43 -5.77
C LEU A 58 20.84 -24.61 -7.25
N GLN A 59 20.27 -25.76 -7.62
CA GLN A 59 19.89 -26.05 -9.00
C GLN A 59 18.45 -25.62 -9.27
N ASP A 60 18.21 -25.09 -10.47
CA ASP A 60 16.86 -24.84 -10.96
C ASP A 60 16.13 -26.17 -11.15
N GLY A 61 15.26 -26.49 -10.19
CA GLY A 61 14.52 -27.73 -10.16
C GLY A 61 13.21 -27.61 -9.38
N PRO A 62 12.40 -28.69 -9.38
CA PRO A 62 11.09 -28.69 -8.72
C PRO A 62 11.12 -28.25 -7.24
N PRO A 63 12.11 -28.66 -6.40
CA PRO A 63 12.16 -28.22 -5.00
C PRO A 63 12.36 -26.70 -4.85
N ARG A 64 13.28 -26.12 -5.64
CA ARG A 64 13.54 -24.67 -5.66
C ARG A 64 12.28 -23.90 -6.06
N GLN A 65 11.64 -24.32 -7.16
CA GLN A 65 10.43 -23.68 -7.66
C GLN A 65 9.27 -23.77 -6.65
N ALA A 66 9.05 -24.93 -6.03
CA ALA A 66 8.00 -25.10 -5.03
C ALA A 66 8.23 -24.18 -3.82
N LEU A 67 9.47 -24.07 -3.34
CA LEU A 67 9.82 -23.15 -2.26
C LEU A 67 9.63 -21.69 -2.67
N GLN A 68 10.10 -21.29 -3.86
CA GLN A 68 9.93 -19.94 -4.38
C GLN A 68 8.44 -19.55 -4.51
N GLN A 69 7.61 -20.44 -5.05
CA GLN A 69 6.15 -20.24 -5.15
C GLN A 69 5.52 -20.06 -3.77
N HIS A 70 5.86 -20.92 -2.82
CA HIS A 70 5.37 -20.83 -1.46
C HIS A 70 5.81 -19.52 -0.78
N CYS A 71 7.07 -19.13 -0.98
CA CYS A 71 7.59 -17.88 -0.46
C CYS A 71 6.88 -16.67 -1.09
N LEU A 72 6.63 -16.69 -2.40
CA LEU A 72 5.98 -15.61 -3.11
C LEU A 72 4.53 -15.42 -2.63
N SER A 73 3.79 -16.52 -2.52
CA SER A 73 2.44 -16.58 -1.93
C SER A 73 2.42 -15.92 -0.54
N HIS A 74 3.29 -16.38 0.35
CA HIS A 74 3.34 -15.88 1.72
C HIS A 74 3.76 -14.41 1.80
N ALA A 75 4.83 -14.02 1.10
CA ALA A 75 5.27 -12.62 1.03
C ALA A 75 4.16 -11.69 0.53
N THR A 76 3.37 -12.14 -0.44
CA THR A 76 2.22 -11.41 -0.99
C THR A 76 1.12 -11.25 0.03
N ALA A 77 0.72 -12.33 0.71
CA ALA A 77 -0.30 -12.32 1.77
C ALA A 77 0.05 -11.34 2.91
N HIS A 78 1.34 -11.21 3.22
CA HIS A 78 1.88 -10.33 4.24
C HIS A 78 2.36 -8.96 3.72
N CYS A 79 2.27 -8.71 2.40
CA CYS A 79 2.64 -7.47 1.73
C CYS A 79 4.10 -7.05 1.96
N GLN A 80 5.00 -8.03 1.96
CA GLN A 80 6.44 -7.83 2.06
C GLN A 80 7.04 -7.64 0.67
N PHE A 81 6.75 -6.47 0.07
CA PHE A 81 7.01 -6.23 -1.34
C PHE A 81 8.49 -6.25 -1.73
N ASP A 82 9.42 -6.00 -0.81
CA ASP A 82 10.85 -6.16 -1.07
C ASP A 82 11.21 -7.62 -1.35
N ILE A 83 10.59 -8.54 -0.63
CA ILE A 83 10.78 -9.98 -0.82
C ILE A 83 10.05 -10.47 -2.07
N VAL A 84 8.83 -9.98 -2.31
CA VAL A 84 8.12 -10.23 -3.57
C VAL A 84 8.99 -9.80 -4.75
N HIS A 85 9.53 -8.58 -4.72
CA HIS A 85 10.40 -8.05 -5.78
C HIS A 85 11.67 -8.90 -5.97
N CYS A 86 12.30 -9.35 -4.88
CA CYS A 86 13.45 -10.25 -4.96
C CYS A 86 13.09 -11.60 -5.62
N LEU A 87 12.00 -12.23 -5.18
CA LEU A 87 11.55 -13.53 -5.69
C LEU A 87 11.17 -13.46 -7.17
N VAL A 88 10.38 -12.46 -7.58
CA VAL A 88 9.91 -12.37 -8.98
C VAL A 88 11.03 -12.06 -9.97
N ARG A 89 12.16 -11.49 -9.52
CA ARG A 89 13.33 -11.25 -10.37
C ARG A 89 13.98 -12.57 -10.83
N ASP A 90 13.96 -13.57 -9.95
CA ASP A 90 14.70 -14.83 -10.11
C ASP A 90 13.77 -16.02 -10.42
N MET A 91 12.49 -15.75 -10.74
CA MET A 91 11.46 -16.75 -11.06
C MET A 91 10.98 -16.61 -12.51
N ASP A 92 10.58 -17.73 -13.11
CA ASP A 92 9.88 -17.72 -14.40
C ASP A 92 8.57 -16.92 -14.33
N VAL A 93 8.34 -16.05 -15.32
CA VAL A 93 7.18 -15.16 -15.37
C VAL A 93 5.86 -15.94 -15.41
N GLY A 94 5.83 -17.10 -16.06
CA GLY A 94 4.67 -17.98 -16.11
C GLY A 94 4.33 -18.56 -14.74
N ILE A 95 5.33 -18.92 -13.94
CA ILE A 95 5.17 -19.36 -12.56
C ILE A 95 4.64 -18.21 -11.69
N VAL A 96 5.24 -17.02 -11.78
CA VAL A 96 4.83 -15.85 -10.98
C VAL A 96 3.35 -15.50 -11.25
N ARG A 97 2.96 -15.44 -12.53
CA ARG A 97 1.56 -15.19 -12.92
C ARG A 97 0.62 -16.26 -12.39
N ARG A 98 1.03 -17.53 -12.44
CA ARG A 98 0.24 -18.65 -11.90
C ARG A 98 0.01 -18.51 -10.40
N VAL A 99 1.04 -18.21 -9.61
CA VAL A 99 0.91 -17.99 -8.16
C VAL A 99 -0.07 -16.85 -7.88
N PHE A 100 0.04 -15.71 -8.57
CA PHE A 100 -0.87 -14.60 -8.37
C PHE A 100 -2.31 -14.88 -8.83
N ALA A 101 -2.49 -15.72 -9.86
CA ALA A 101 -3.80 -16.10 -10.39
C ALA A 101 -4.50 -17.16 -9.51
N GLU A 102 -3.80 -18.23 -9.14
CA GLU A 102 -4.30 -19.29 -8.27
C GLU A 102 -4.67 -18.75 -6.89
N GLU A 103 -3.86 -17.82 -6.36
CA GLU A 103 -4.13 -17.17 -5.08
C GLU A 103 -4.86 -15.84 -5.20
N SER A 104 -5.88 -15.78 -6.05
CA SER A 104 -6.64 -14.56 -6.35
C SER A 104 -7.08 -13.78 -5.10
N GLN A 105 -7.43 -14.46 -3.99
CA GLN A 105 -7.79 -13.79 -2.74
C GLN A 105 -6.59 -13.12 -2.05
N ASN A 106 -5.41 -13.76 -2.02
CA ASN A 106 -4.21 -13.17 -1.43
C ASN A 106 -3.72 -12.00 -2.28
N SER A 107 -3.70 -12.16 -3.60
CA SER A 107 -3.36 -11.11 -4.57
C SER A 107 -4.27 -9.89 -4.42
N ARG A 108 -5.59 -10.11 -4.27
CA ARG A 108 -6.55 -9.04 -4.02
C ARG A 108 -6.31 -8.33 -2.69
N ARG A 109 -6.09 -9.08 -1.60
CA ARG A 109 -5.76 -8.49 -0.29
C ARG A 109 -4.44 -7.71 -0.32
N ALA A 110 -3.46 -8.21 -1.06
CA ALA A 110 -2.19 -7.53 -1.27
C ALA A 110 -2.37 -6.21 -2.02
N MET A 111 -3.19 -6.21 -3.07
CA MET A 111 -3.58 -4.99 -3.79
C MET A 111 -4.27 -3.98 -2.87
N GLU A 112 -5.30 -4.41 -2.12
CA GLU A 112 -6.01 -3.56 -1.16
C GLU A 112 -5.07 -2.95 -0.10
N ARG A 113 -4.12 -3.75 0.42
CA ARG A 113 -3.14 -3.27 1.39
C ARG A 113 -2.12 -2.32 0.75
N ALA A 114 -1.66 -2.58 -0.47
CA ALA A 114 -0.77 -1.69 -1.21
C ALA A 114 -1.40 -0.30 -1.41
N PHE A 115 -2.70 -0.27 -1.77
CA PHE A 115 -3.49 0.98 -1.83
C PHE A 115 -3.57 1.68 -0.47
N ARG A 116 -3.89 0.95 0.60
CA ARG A 116 -3.97 1.51 1.96
C ARG A 116 -2.64 2.11 2.42
N GLN A 117 -1.53 1.46 2.07
CA GLN A 117 -0.16 1.87 2.40
C GLN A 117 0.45 2.86 1.41
N ARG A 118 -0.26 3.20 0.31
CA ARG A 118 0.19 4.15 -0.72
C ARG A 118 1.48 3.71 -1.43
N LYS A 119 1.70 2.40 -1.54
CA LYS A 119 2.93 1.84 -2.13
C LYS A 119 2.75 1.69 -3.65
N VAL A 120 3.04 2.76 -4.40
CA VAL A 120 2.90 2.80 -5.87
C VAL A 120 3.63 1.62 -6.53
N ALA A 121 4.92 1.44 -6.21
CA ALA A 121 5.74 0.36 -6.77
C ALA A 121 5.13 -1.03 -6.54
N ALA A 122 4.48 -1.26 -5.40
CA ALA A 122 3.82 -2.52 -5.10
C ALA A 122 2.56 -2.75 -5.96
N ILE A 123 1.76 -1.71 -6.19
CA ILE A 123 0.60 -1.78 -7.07
C ILE A 123 1.03 -2.09 -8.50
N GLU A 124 2.06 -1.38 -8.98
CA GLU A 124 2.59 -1.57 -10.33
C GLU A 124 3.17 -2.97 -10.51
N LEU A 125 3.93 -3.46 -9.52
CA LEU A 125 4.44 -4.83 -9.51
C LEU A 125 3.32 -5.86 -9.66
N LEU A 126 2.27 -5.75 -8.83
CA LEU A 126 1.12 -6.67 -8.89
C LEU A 126 0.40 -6.60 -10.25
N GLN A 127 0.27 -5.41 -10.83
CA GLN A 127 -0.34 -5.24 -12.16
C GLN A 127 0.48 -5.87 -13.27
N VAL A 128 1.80 -5.72 -13.25
CA VAL A 128 2.72 -6.32 -14.24
C VAL A 128 2.54 -7.84 -14.29
N TYR A 129 2.27 -8.47 -13.16
CA TYR A 129 2.01 -9.89 -13.06
C TYR A 129 0.53 -10.29 -13.13
N GLY A 130 -0.33 -9.40 -13.63
CA GLY A 130 -1.70 -9.73 -14.02
C GLY A 130 -2.74 -9.60 -12.91
N VAL A 131 -2.42 -8.99 -11.77
CA VAL A 131 -3.42 -8.69 -10.73
C VAL A 131 -4.17 -7.41 -11.13
N PRO A 132 -5.46 -7.49 -11.48
CA PRO A 132 -6.19 -6.32 -11.93
C PRO A 132 -6.43 -5.33 -10.78
N VAL A 133 -6.32 -4.04 -11.08
CA VAL A 133 -6.75 -2.99 -10.17
C VAL A 133 -8.21 -2.69 -10.45
N ALA A 134 -9.10 -3.13 -9.56
CA ALA A 134 -10.52 -2.82 -9.69
C ALA A 134 -10.79 -1.32 -9.42
N ASP A 135 -11.76 -0.74 -10.12
CA ASP A 135 -12.16 0.67 -10.01
C ASP A 135 -12.52 1.07 -8.57
N GLU A 136 -13.04 0.13 -7.79
CA GLU A 136 -13.37 0.34 -6.38
C GLU A 136 -12.14 0.72 -5.55
N HIS A 137 -10.95 0.24 -5.90
CA HIS A 137 -9.72 0.60 -5.18
C HIS A 137 -9.38 2.07 -5.38
N PHE A 138 -9.49 2.57 -6.61
CA PHE A 138 -9.29 3.99 -6.91
C PHE A 138 -10.33 4.85 -6.21
N LYS A 139 -11.61 4.49 -6.31
CA LYS A 139 -12.69 5.19 -5.61
C LYS A 139 -12.43 5.23 -4.10
N LYS A 140 -12.12 4.10 -3.47
CA LYS A 140 -11.79 4.07 -2.03
C LYS A 140 -10.58 4.93 -1.70
N ALA A 141 -9.53 4.90 -2.51
CA ALA A 141 -8.34 5.71 -2.32
C ALA A 141 -8.61 7.22 -2.42
N LEU A 142 -9.46 7.64 -3.36
CA LEU A 142 -9.88 9.02 -3.52
C LEU A 142 -10.79 9.50 -2.38
N TYR A 143 -11.66 8.63 -1.87
CA TYR A 143 -12.77 9.01 -0.99
C TYR A 143 -12.56 8.75 0.50
N HIS A 144 -11.42 8.17 0.91
CA HIS A 144 -11.13 8.00 2.34
C HIS A 144 -10.99 9.38 3.02
N GLY A 145 -11.87 9.68 4.00
CA GLY A 145 -12.18 11.05 4.45
C GLY A 145 -11.03 11.94 4.96
N LEU A 146 -9.91 11.37 5.41
CA LEU A 146 -8.71 12.14 5.79
C LEU A 146 -7.95 12.74 4.59
N TRP A 147 -8.30 12.31 3.38
CA TRP A 147 -7.58 12.62 2.17
C TRP A 147 -8.23 13.69 1.33
N VAL A 148 -9.53 13.92 1.47
CA VAL A 148 -10.25 14.93 0.68
C VAL A 148 -9.57 16.29 0.80
N SER A 149 -9.17 16.70 2.01
CA SER A 149 -8.47 17.97 2.23
C SER A 149 -7.07 18.01 1.63
N LYS A 150 -6.21 17.01 1.92
CA LYS A 150 -4.83 16.97 1.40
C LYS A 150 -4.78 16.80 -0.12
N LEU A 151 -5.66 15.97 -0.67
CA LEU A 151 -5.78 15.76 -2.12
C LEU A 151 -6.37 17.00 -2.78
N ALA A 152 -7.43 17.61 -2.22
CA ALA A 152 -7.99 18.84 -2.77
C ALA A 152 -6.94 19.96 -2.78
N GLN A 153 -6.16 20.12 -1.70
CA GLN A 153 -5.06 21.06 -1.65
C GLN A 153 -4.01 20.76 -2.73
N TRP A 154 -3.55 19.51 -2.84
CA TRP A 154 -2.59 19.09 -3.87
C TRP A 154 -3.10 19.32 -5.30
N LEU A 155 -4.40 19.14 -5.54
CA LEU A 155 -5.04 19.36 -6.85
C LEU A 155 -5.16 20.86 -7.20
N GLN A 156 -5.29 21.73 -6.18
CA GLN A 156 -5.38 23.18 -6.34
C GLN A 156 -4.00 23.82 -6.53
N ASP A 157 -3.02 23.37 -5.76
CA ASP A 157 -1.67 23.88 -5.85
C ASP A 157 -1.02 23.45 -7.17
N LYS A 158 -0.17 24.31 -7.76
CA LYS A 158 0.80 23.82 -8.74
C LYS A 158 1.64 22.77 -7.99
N PRO A 159 1.74 21.52 -8.47
CA PRO A 159 2.35 20.43 -7.71
C PRO A 159 3.83 20.72 -7.47
N ARG A 160 4.10 21.45 -6.39
CA ARG A 160 5.45 21.70 -5.86
C ARG A 160 5.85 20.56 -4.93
N ASP A 161 4.85 19.97 -4.26
CA ASP A 161 5.03 18.76 -3.47
C ASP A 161 5.07 17.53 -4.37
N LYS A 162 6.19 16.80 -4.26
CA LYS A 162 6.42 15.47 -4.84
C LYS A 162 5.63 14.41 -4.06
N ASN A 163 4.32 14.58 -3.97
CA ASN A 163 3.46 13.53 -3.46
C ASN A 163 3.22 12.53 -4.60
N ASP A 164 4.18 11.63 -4.76
CA ASP A 164 4.20 10.64 -5.84
C ASP A 164 2.90 9.81 -5.91
N TRP A 165 2.26 9.59 -4.77
CA TRP A 165 0.97 8.91 -4.70
C TRP A 165 -0.16 9.68 -5.38
N PHE A 166 -0.30 10.99 -5.11
CA PHE A 166 -1.34 11.81 -5.74
C PHE A 166 -1.08 12.03 -7.22
N ALA A 167 0.20 12.23 -7.59
CA ALA A 167 0.61 12.31 -8.98
C ALA A 167 0.26 11.02 -9.73
N TRP A 168 0.58 9.87 -9.15
CA TRP A 168 0.25 8.56 -9.70
C TRP A 168 -1.27 8.36 -9.84
N LEU A 169 -2.06 8.66 -8.79
CA LEU A 169 -3.53 8.56 -8.86
C LEU A 169 -4.11 9.44 -9.97
N ALA A 170 -3.67 10.69 -10.05
CA ALA A 170 -4.11 11.62 -11.08
C ALA A 170 -3.75 11.09 -12.48
N TYR A 171 -2.52 10.64 -12.68
CA TYR A 171 -2.09 10.05 -13.95
C TYR A 171 -2.97 8.86 -14.36
N ARG A 172 -3.24 7.92 -13.43
CA ARG A 172 -4.06 6.73 -13.70
C ARG A 172 -5.52 7.05 -14.04
N GLN A 173 -6.04 8.18 -13.57
CA GLN A 173 -7.41 8.63 -13.82
C GLN A 173 -7.53 9.63 -15.00
N GLY A 174 -6.50 9.75 -15.84
CA GLY A 174 -6.54 10.65 -17.01
C GLY A 174 -6.26 12.12 -16.67
N GLY A 175 -5.63 12.37 -15.54
CA GLY A 175 -5.11 13.67 -15.12
C GLY A 175 -5.87 14.32 -13.95
N ARG A 176 -5.28 15.40 -13.43
CA ARG A 176 -5.80 16.12 -12.26
C ARG A 176 -7.23 16.66 -12.45
N VAL A 177 -7.56 17.15 -13.65
CA VAL A 177 -8.88 17.77 -13.92
C VAL A 177 -9.99 16.73 -13.83
N VAL A 178 -9.72 15.49 -14.25
CA VAL A 178 -10.67 14.37 -14.10
C VAL A 178 -10.88 14.06 -12.63
N VAL A 179 -9.79 13.89 -11.87
CA VAL A 179 -9.87 13.60 -10.41
C VAL A 179 -10.60 14.70 -9.64
N MET A 180 -10.33 15.98 -9.96
CA MET A 180 -11.06 17.10 -9.36
C MET A 180 -12.57 17.00 -9.63
N GLY A 181 -12.96 16.70 -10.88
CA GLY A 181 -14.36 16.51 -11.25
C GLY A 181 -15.02 15.37 -10.47
N GLU A 182 -14.36 14.22 -10.33
CA GLU A 182 -14.86 13.10 -9.54
C GLU A 182 -14.99 13.44 -8.05
N LEU A 183 -13.98 14.13 -7.50
CA LEU A 183 -13.97 14.54 -6.10
C LEU A 183 -15.09 15.56 -5.81
N LEU A 184 -15.37 16.49 -6.74
CA LEU A 184 -16.50 17.41 -6.64
C LEU A 184 -17.84 16.67 -6.58
N VAL A 185 -18.05 15.69 -7.46
CA VAL A 185 -19.28 14.87 -7.46
C VAL A 185 -19.41 14.08 -6.16
N PHE A 186 -18.31 13.55 -5.64
CA PHE A 186 -18.31 12.85 -4.37
C PHE A 186 -18.65 13.76 -3.19
N ILE A 187 -18.05 14.94 -3.11
CA ILE A 187 -18.35 15.93 -2.07
C ILE A 187 -19.80 16.39 -2.18
N ALA A 188 -20.30 16.63 -3.39
CA ALA A 188 -21.70 17.02 -3.62
C ALA A 188 -22.70 15.95 -3.16
N ARG A 189 -22.38 14.66 -3.34
CA ARG A 189 -23.24 13.54 -2.92
C ARG A 189 -23.19 13.28 -1.41
N THR A 190 -22.02 13.43 -0.80
CA THR A 190 -21.82 13.08 0.61
C THR A 190 -21.94 14.27 1.56
N GLU A 191 -21.89 15.48 1.02
CA GLU A 191 -21.81 16.75 1.73
C GLU A 191 -20.64 16.81 2.73
N LYS A 192 -19.61 15.96 2.55
CA LYS A 192 -18.38 15.94 3.36
C LYS A 192 -17.29 16.72 2.64
N GLY A 193 -16.67 17.67 3.33
CA GLY A 193 -15.62 18.52 2.74
C GLY A 193 -16.17 19.72 1.95
N LEU A 194 -17.26 20.33 2.43
CA LEU A 194 -17.87 21.50 1.78
C LEU A 194 -16.93 22.70 1.69
N GLY A 195 -15.97 22.82 2.61
CA GLY A 195 -14.95 23.88 2.57
C GLY A 195 -14.03 23.73 1.36
N GLU A 196 -13.61 22.49 1.09
CA GLU A 196 -12.80 22.13 -0.06
C GLU A 196 -13.57 22.26 -1.38
N PHE A 197 -14.88 22.00 -1.37
CA PHE A 197 -15.73 22.04 -2.57
C PHE A 197 -15.61 23.37 -3.32
N THR A 198 -15.78 24.50 -2.64
CA THR A 198 -15.77 25.83 -3.28
C THR A 198 -14.45 26.10 -4.00
N GLN A 199 -13.32 25.85 -3.31
CA GLN A 199 -11.99 26.10 -3.83
C GLN A 199 -11.62 25.13 -4.96
N LEU A 200 -12.01 23.86 -4.80
CA LEU A 200 -11.80 22.84 -5.82
C LEU A 200 -12.63 23.14 -7.06
N TYR A 201 -13.88 23.58 -6.90
CA TYR A 201 -14.80 23.90 -8.00
C TYR A 201 -14.32 25.12 -8.78
N SER A 202 -13.92 26.20 -8.10
CA SER A 202 -13.39 27.40 -8.77
C SER A 202 -12.09 27.12 -9.52
N THR A 203 -11.24 26.25 -8.99
CA THR A 203 -10.01 25.85 -9.70
C THR A 203 -10.36 24.93 -10.88
N TRP A 204 -11.22 23.95 -10.68
CA TRP A 204 -11.59 23.00 -11.72
C TRP A 204 -12.29 23.67 -12.91
N VAL A 205 -13.21 24.62 -12.65
CA VAL A 205 -13.99 25.31 -13.69
C VAL A 205 -13.13 26.15 -14.64
N THR A 206 -11.96 26.60 -14.17
CA THR A 206 -10.97 27.36 -14.94
C THR A 206 -9.99 26.46 -15.70
N LEU A 207 -9.84 25.20 -15.29
CA LEU A 207 -8.97 24.21 -15.93
C LEU A 207 -9.69 23.31 -16.94
N VAL A 208 -11.01 23.22 -16.87
CA VAL A 208 -11.81 22.36 -17.76
C VAL A 208 -12.25 23.11 -19.02
N ASP A 209 -11.64 22.77 -20.16
CA ASP A 209 -11.99 23.35 -21.45
C ASP A 209 -13.16 22.63 -22.13
N ASN A 210 -13.37 21.35 -21.79
CA ASN A 210 -14.41 20.52 -22.41
C ASN A 210 -15.79 20.84 -21.83
N ALA A 211 -16.65 21.50 -22.62
CA ALA A 211 -18.01 21.88 -22.24
C ALA A 211 -18.90 20.70 -21.83
N THR A 212 -18.73 19.53 -22.47
CA THR A 212 -19.51 18.32 -22.15
C THR A 212 -19.16 17.79 -20.76
N VAL A 213 -17.86 17.70 -20.45
CA VAL A 213 -17.38 17.30 -19.11
C VAL A 213 -17.82 18.33 -18.07
N LYS A 214 -17.72 19.62 -18.42
CA LYS A 214 -18.15 20.73 -17.58
C LYS A 214 -19.62 20.60 -17.19
N ASN A 215 -20.50 20.48 -18.18
CA ASN A 215 -21.95 20.32 -17.97
C ASN A 215 -22.29 19.08 -17.15
N ARG A 216 -21.66 17.93 -17.43
CA ARG A 216 -21.91 16.68 -16.69
C ARG A 216 -21.66 16.83 -15.19
N VAL A 217 -20.49 17.35 -14.81
CA VAL A 217 -20.13 17.55 -13.39
C VAL A 217 -21.02 18.63 -12.77
N CYS A 218 -21.29 19.74 -13.45
CA CYS A 218 -22.20 20.78 -12.98
C CYS A 218 -23.62 20.25 -12.70
N CYS A 219 -24.17 19.42 -13.60
CA CYS A 219 -25.47 18.78 -13.39
C CYS A 219 -25.46 17.89 -12.14
N GLN A 220 -24.41 17.10 -11.96
CA GLN A 220 -24.26 16.21 -10.79
C GLN A 220 -24.06 16.97 -9.48
N CYS A 221 -23.49 18.17 -9.54
CA CYS A 221 -23.26 19.04 -8.39
C CYS A 221 -24.37 20.09 -8.15
N SER A 222 -25.36 20.17 -9.05
CA SER A 222 -26.35 21.26 -9.09
C SER A 222 -27.09 21.46 -7.77
N GLY A 223 -27.51 20.37 -7.11
CA GLY A 223 -28.18 20.43 -5.80
C GLY A 223 -27.32 21.10 -4.72
N LEU A 224 -26.02 20.77 -4.64
CA LEU A 224 -25.13 21.41 -3.69
C LEU A 224 -24.85 22.86 -4.07
N LEU A 225 -24.66 23.15 -5.36
CA LEU A 225 -24.42 24.51 -5.86
C LEU A 225 -25.58 25.46 -5.51
N VAL A 226 -26.83 25.02 -5.68
CA VAL A 226 -28.02 25.80 -5.32
C VAL A 226 -28.07 26.04 -3.81
N LYS A 227 -27.85 25.01 -2.98
CA LYS A 227 -27.79 25.16 -1.52
C LYS A 227 -26.74 26.17 -1.07
N MET A 228 -25.56 26.13 -1.68
CA MET A 228 -24.47 27.06 -1.36
C MET A 228 -24.77 28.49 -1.81
N ALA A 229 -25.46 28.68 -2.94
CA ALA A 229 -25.88 30.00 -3.41
C ALA A 229 -26.97 30.64 -2.54
N GLN A 230 -27.85 29.82 -1.97
CA GLN A 230 -28.94 30.28 -1.09
C GLN A 230 -28.49 30.51 0.36
N ALA A 231 -27.35 29.96 0.76
CA ALA A 231 -26.90 30.08 2.14
C ALA A 231 -26.30 31.46 2.42
N PRO A 232 -26.63 32.08 3.56
CA PRO A 232 -26.02 33.34 3.95
C PRO A 232 -24.50 33.14 4.05
N SER A 233 -23.73 33.99 3.37
CA SER A 233 -22.29 33.85 3.08
C SER A 233 -21.38 33.55 4.29
N ARG A 234 -21.90 33.60 5.52
CA ARG A 234 -21.19 33.36 6.78
C ARG A 234 -21.19 31.89 7.25
N GLN A 235 -22.07 31.01 6.74
CA GLN A 235 -22.20 29.65 7.31
C GLN A 235 -21.14 28.64 6.84
N TYR A 236 -20.64 28.76 5.60
CA TYR A 236 -19.67 27.80 5.06
C TYR A 236 -18.20 28.23 5.19
N PHE A 237 -17.94 29.51 5.48
CA PHE A 237 -16.60 30.06 5.69
C PHE A 237 -16.21 30.10 7.17
N ARG A 238 -16.63 29.12 7.98
CA ARG A 238 -15.95 28.93 9.27
C ARG A 238 -14.56 28.43 8.96
N ALA A 239 -13.58 29.34 9.02
CA ALA A 239 -12.17 29.00 8.99
C ALA A 239 -11.96 27.79 9.91
N PRO A 240 -11.25 26.74 9.45
CA PRO A 240 -10.99 25.58 10.29
C PRO A 240 -10.40 26.11 11.60
N LYS A 241 -11.12 25.89 12.71
CA LYS A 241 -10.57 26.18 14.03
C LYS A 241 -9.26 25.42 14.05
N ARG A 242 -8.13 26.13 14.03
CA ARG A 242 -6.82 25.54 14.27
C ARG A 242 -6.93 24.93 15.65
N THR A 243 -7.29 23.66 15.72
CA THR A 243 -7.06 22.82 16.89
C THR A 243 -5.56 22.74 16.97
N THR A 244 -4.97 23.66 17.73
CA THR A 244 -3.62 23.47 18.25
C THR A 244 -3.61 22.08 18.88
N PRO A 245 -2.75 21.16 18.41
CA PRO A 245 -2.58 19.91 19.12
C PRO A 245 -2.11 20.29 20.53
N SER A 246 -2.91 19.93 21.52
CA SER A 246 -2.52 20.06 22.92
C SER A 246 -1.37 19.09 23.17
N TRP A 247 -0.13 19.60 23.12
CA TRP A 247 1.09 18.86 23.47
C TRP A 247 1.41 18.91 24.98
N SER A 248 0.45 19.31 25.82
CA SER A 248 0.62 19.25 27.27
C SER A 248 0.20 17.86 27.79
N MET A 249 1.15 16.92 27.78
CA MET A 249 1.38 15.85 28.77
C MET A 249 2.13 14.65 28.14
N MET A 250 3.43 14.82 27.92
CA MET A 250 4.40 13.72 28.00
C MET A 250 5.57 14.22 28.86
N THR A 251 5.38 14.14 30.17
CA THR A 251 6.47 14.24 31.13
C THR A 251 7.41 13.06 30.92
N GLN A 252 8.66 13.37 30.62
CA GLN A 252 9.79 12.45 30.71
C GLN A 252 9.90 11.91 32.13
N THR A 253 9.76 10.60 32.31
CA THR A 253 10.40 9.90 33.42
C THR A 253 11.77 9.45 32.94
N SER A 254 12.78 10.22 33.34
CA SER A 254 14.19 9.83 33.31
C SER A 254 14.43 8.70 34.31
N GLU A 255 14.64 7.48 33.84
CA GLU A 255 15.23 6.42 34.66
C GLU A 255 16.75 6.56 34.65
N SER A 256 17.26 6.90 35.83
CA SER A 256 18.67 6.85 36.22
C SER A 256 19.09 5.39 36.39
N VAL A 257 19.92 4.87 35.49
CA VAL A 257 20.65 3.61 35.74
C VAL A 257 21.96 3.96 36.45
N ALA A 258 22.02 3.61 37.73
CA ALA A 258 23.26 3.61 38.51
C ALA A 258 24.15 2.45 38.03
N MET A 259 25.39 2.79 37.68
CA MET A 259 26.50 1.84 37.61
C MET A 259 26.88 1.43 39.04
N THR A 260 26.97 0.12 39.29
CA THR A 260 27.75 -0.41 40.40
C THR A 260 28.79 -1.37 39.82
N VAL A 261 30.03 -1.14 40.26
CA VAL A 261 31.26 -1.91 40.03
C VAL A 261 31.16 -3.27 40.69
#